data_AF-A0A9X2A035-F1
#
_entry.id   AF-A0A9X2A035-F1
#
_cell.length_a   1.000
_cell.length_b   1.000
_cell.length_c   1.000
_cell.angle_alpha   90.00
_cell.angle_beta   90.00
_cell.angle_gamma   90.00
#
_symmetry.space_group_name_H-M   'P 1'
#
loop_
_entity.id
_entity.type
_entity.pdbx_description
1 polymer ?
#
loop_
_entity_poly.entity_id
_entity_poly.type
_entity_poly.pdbx_seq_one_letter_code
_entity_poly.pdbx_strand_id
1 'polypeptide(L)' 'MSSWIFLMLACILAGFALLNLPLSGTFLAGIDPITTVIGLLAVLVFSLYLIIKGVLFIFRKL' A
#
# COMPACT_ATOMS: atom_id res chain seq x y z
N MET A 1 -18.05 6.21 -12.87
CA MET A 1 -17.16 7.04 -12.02
C MET A 1 -16.00 6.16 -11.55
N SER A 2 -14.74 6.58 -11.71
CA SER A 2 -13.51 5.79 -11.52
C SER A 2 -13.24 5.30 -10.08
N SER A 3 -13.93 4.25 -9.61
CA SER A 3 -13.68 3.68 -8.27
C SER A 3 -12.29 3.03 -8.12
N TRP A 4 -11.63 2.68 -9.23
CA TRP A 4 -10.34 1.98 -9.23
C TRP A 4 -9.21 2.80 -8.59
N ILE A 5 -9.20 4.13 -8.74
CA ILE A 5 -8.16 4.98 -8.14
C ILE A 5 -8.32 5.02 -6.61
N PHE A 6 -9.57 5.04 -6.12
CA PHE A 6 -9.87 5.02 -4.69
C PHE A 6 -9.53 3.67 -4.06
N LEU A 7 -9.75 2.55 -4.76
CA LEU A 7 -9.29 1.24 -4.30
C LEU A 7 -7.75 1.20 -4.16
N MET A 8 -7.01 1.71 -5.13
CA MET A 8 -5.54 1.75 -5.07
C MET A 8 -5.05 2.61 -3.90
N LEU A 9 -5.65 3.78 -3.69
CA LEU A 9 -5.34 4.66 -2.56
C LEU A 9 -5.71 4.02 -1.21
N ALA A 10 -6.86 3.35 -1.12
CA ALA A 10 -7.29 2.63 0.06
C ALA A 10 -6.34 1.47 0.39
N CYS A 11 -5.82 0.75 -0.61
CA CYS A 11 -4.81 -0.28 -0.42
C CYS A 11 -3.49 0.29 0.11
N ILE A 12 -3.05 1.46 -0.36
CA ILE A 12 -1.85 2.13 0.17
C ILE A 12 -2.09 2.56 1.63
N LEU A 13 -3.24 3.15 1.94
CA LEU A 13 -3.62 3.52 3.31
C LEU A 13 -3.67 2.30 4.24
N ALA A 14 -4.23 1.19 3.78
CA ALA A 14 -4.28 -0.07 4.52
C ALA A 14 -2.86 -0.64 4.78
N GLY A 15 -1.95 -0.54 3.81
CA GLY A 15 -0.55 -0.92 4.00
C GLY A 15 0.14 -0.09 5.07
N PHE A 16 -0.08 1.23 5.08
CA PHE A 16 0.43 2.12 6.15
C PHE A 16 -0.21 1.84 7.52
N ALA A 17 -1.50 1.52 7.56
CA ALA A 17 -2.19 1.14 8.80
C ALA A 17 -1.63 -0.16 9.38
N LEU A 18 -1.26 -1.12 8.53
CA LEU A 18 -0.62 -2.36 8.93
C LEU A 18 0.80 -2.14 9.49
N LEU A 19 1.55 -1.19 8.90
CA LEU A 19 2.88 -0.80 9.37
C LEU A 19 2.87 -0.06 10.72
N ASN A 20 1.81 0.69 11.02
CA ASN A 20 1.69 1.50 12.24
C ASN A 20 0.94 0.78 13.37
N LEU A 21 0.73 -0.52 13.26
CA LEU A 21 0.00 -1.27 14.28
C LEU A 21 0.89 -1.40 15.54
N PRO A 22 0.46 -0.91 16.72
CA PRO A 22 1.24 -1.03 17.94
C PRO A 22 1.18 -2.48 18.43
N LEU A 23 2.16 -3.28 18.04
CA LEU A 23 2.27 -4.69 18.39
C LEU A 23 3.16 -4.93 19.63
N SER A 24 3.91 -3.90 20.03
CA SER A 24 4.78 -3.85 21.21
C SER A 24 4.02 -4.26 22.48
N GLY A 25 4.32 -5.46 23.02
CA GLY A 25 3.76 -5.96 24.28
C GLY A 25 2.50 -6.83 24.15
N THR A 26 2.08 -7.21 22.94
CA THR A 26 0.94 -8.11 22.71
C THR A 26 1.38 -9.51 22.25
N PHE A 27 0.49 -10.52 22.33
CA PHE A 27 0.70 -11.89 21.81
C PHE A 27 1.08 -11.94 20.31
N LEU A 28 0.94 -10.83 19.59
CA LEU A 28 1.27 -10.67 18.17
C LEU A 28 2.70 -10.14 17.94
N ALA A 29 3.49 -9.93 18.99
CA ALA A 29 4.89 -9.51 18.86
C ALA A 29 5.77 -10.49 18.06
N GLY A 30 5.34 -11.75 17.92
CA GLY A 30 6.01 -12.74 17.07
C GLY A 30 5.74 -12.55 15.57
N ILE A 31 4.66 -11.87 15.19
CA ILE A 31 4.28 -11.64 13.78
C ILE A 31 4.60 -10.22 13.31
N ASP A 32 5.04 -9.34 14.21
CA ASP A 32 5.58 -8.00 13.92
C ASP A 32 6.40 -7.93 12.63
N PRO A 33 7.47 -8.74 12.46
CA PRO A 33 8.32 -8.64 11.27
C PRO A 33 7.55 -9.00 9.99
N ILE A 34 6.57 -9.90 10.07
CA ILE A 34 5.75 -10.33 8.94
C ILE A 34 4.79 -9.22 8.53
N THR A 35 4.11 -8.60 9.50
CA THR A 35 3.21 -7.47 9.25
C THR A 35 3.96 -6.27 8.68
N THR A 36 5.18 -6.00 9.15
CA THR A 36 6.03 -4.95 8.58
C THR A 36 6.40 -5.23 7.12
N VAL A 37 6.83 -6.46 6.80
CA VAL A 37 7.20 -6.85 5.43
C VAL A 37 5.99 -6.76 4.49
N ILE A 38 4.83 -7.27 4.91
CA ILE A 38 3.61 -7.23 4.09
C ILE A 38 3.15 -5.79 3.86
N GLY A 39 3.11 -4.96 4.90
CA GLY A 39 2.72 -3.56 4.79
C GLY A 39 3.65 -2.77 3.86
N LEU A 40 4.97 -2.98 3.98
CA LEU A 40 5.96 -2.36 3.12
C LEU A 40 5.80 -2.79 1.65
N LEU A 41 5.67 -4.10 1.41
CA LEU A 41 5.47 -4.64 0.05
C LEU A 41 4.17 -4.13 -0.56
N ALA A 42 3.08 -4.08 0.21
CA ALA A 42 1.81 -3.55 -0.26
C ALA A 42 1.95 -2.08 -0.71
N VAL A 43 2.52 -1.22 0.15
CA VAL A 43 2.72 0.19 -0.19
C VAL A 43 3.62 0.35 -1.42
N LEU A 44 4.75 -0.38 -1.50
CA LEU A 44 5.67 -0.30 -2.63
C LEU A 44 5.02 -0.71 -3.95
N VAL A 45 4.36 -1.87 -3.98
CA VAL A 45 3.78 -2.42 -5.21
C VAL A 45 2.62 -1.57 -5.70
N PHE A 46 1.69 -1.18 -4.82
CA PHE A 46 0.55 -0.34 -5.21
C PHE A 46 0.96 1.08 -5.59
N SER A 47 1.94 1.67 -4.89
CA SER A 47 2.50 2.99 -5.24
C SER A 47 3.15 2.95 -6.62
N LEU A 48 4.01 1.96 -6.88
CA LEU A 48 4.69 1.81 -8.17
C LEU A 48 3.70 1.60 -9.32
N TYR A 49 2.67 0.78 -9.10
CA TYR A 49 1.60 0.57 -10.06
C TYR A 49 0.85 1.86 -10.40
N LEU A 50 0.48 2.66 -9.39
CA LEU A 50 -0.19 3.95 -9.59
C LEU A 50 0.70 4.92 -10.37
N ILE A 51 1.99 4.99 -10.03
CA ILE A 51 2.95 5.85 -10.73
C ILE A 51 3.05 5.45 -12.21
N ILE A 52 3.23 4.17 -12.51
CA ILE A 52 3.32 3.68 -13.90
C ILE A 52 2.04 3.99 -14.67
N LYS A 53 0.87 3.72 -14.07
CA LYS A 53 -0.44 3.99 -14.71
C LYS A 53 -0.66 5.49 -14.92
N GLY A 54 -0.23 6.33 -13.98
CA GLY A 54 -0.29 7.78 -14.10
C GLY A 54 0.60 8.31 -15.22
N VAL A 55 1.84 7.83 -15.29
CA VAL A 55 2.80 8.19 -16.35
C VAL A 55 2.30 7.73 -17.72
N LEU A 56 1.87 6.48 -17.85
CA LEU A 56 1.28 5.96 -19.09
C LEU A 56 0.03 6.73 -19.52
N PHE A 57 -0.78 7.19 -18.57
CA PHE A 57 -1.96 8.01 -18.87
C PHE A 57 -1.56 9.39 -19.42
N ILE A 58 -0.54 10.03 -18.84
CA ILE A 58 0.00 11.31 -19.36
C ILE A 58 0.57 11.10 -20.77
N PHE A 59 1.42 10.09 -20.95
CA PHE A 59 2.06 9.80 -22.24
C PHE A 59 1.08 9.33 -23.32
N ARG A 60 -0.01 8.64 -22.96
CA ARG A 60 -1.04 8.22 -23.93
C ARG A 60 -2.02 9.35 -24.29
N LYS A 61 -2.01 10.44 -23.52
CA LYS A 61 -2.83 11.63 -23.80
C LYS A 61 -2.05 12.71 -24.58
N LEU A 62 -0.73 12.60 -24.66
CA LEU A 62 0.11 13.31 -25.64
C LEU A 62 0.07 12.59 -27.00
#